data_AF-A0A6V7H345-F1
#
_entry.id   AF-A0A6V7H345-F1
#
_cell.length_a   1.000
_cell.length_b   1.000
_cell.length_c   1.000
_cell.angle_alpha   90.00
_cell.angle_beta   90.00
_cell.angle_gamma   90.00
#
_symmetry.space_group_name_H-M   'P 1'
#
loop_
_entity.id
_entity.type
_entity.pdbx_description
1 polymer ?
#
loop_
_entity_poly.entity_id
_entity_poly.type
_entity_poly.pdbx_seq_one_letter_code
_entity_poly.pdbx_strand_id
1 'polypeptide(L)'
;MLSRNTLNPADITVLFRNYSTAEPPPIELLRNPQFLGIAIQLLVDALFKPGVKINPEHKSKYVYLLAYAASVCDVPAKKGHSRKLNKDELKTTVQAIEKVHNICNINKGSTELIAELQTLYQSIRFPVVSVGIIRWVECTVTEPSYFKLCTEHCPVHLALLDEVVVCHSLLHPKVLQLLVQLFESKQDELEILVQLEMKKMLIDRMVNLLSRGCVVPVVCYIKQCWQRGDTDVSLIRYFATEVLEAIAPPYTAEFIHLFLPMVEDEEITGTMRGDSENDLVSEFI
;
A
#
# COMPACT_ATOMS: atom_id res chain seq x y z
N MET A 1 -16.99 -17.24 12.82
CA MET A 1 -16.09 -16.29 12.14
C MET A 1 -16.33 -16.13 10.63
N LEU A 2 -15.91 -17.09 9.78
CA LEU A 2 -15.83 -16.90 8.32
C LEU A 2 -17.18 -16.75 7.60
N SER A 3 -18.16 -17.60 7.92
CA SER A 3 -19.52 -17.49 7.35
C SER A 3 -20.25 -16.21 7.75
N ARG A 4 -19.79 -15.54 8.82
CA ARG A 4 -20.36 -14.30 9.34
C ARG A 4 -19.51 -13.07 8.98
N ASN A 5 -18.40 -13.26 8.25
CA ASN A 5 -17.41 -12.24 7.92
C ASN A 5 -17.05 -11.29 9.09
N THR A 6 -16.93 -11.82 10.29
CA THR A 6 -16.77 -11.04 11.53
C THR A 6 -15.89 -11.78 12.54
N LEU A 7 -15.06 -11.04 13.28
CA LEU A 7 -14.25 -11.58 14.38
C LEU A 7 -15.01 -11.53 15.69
N ASN A 8 -15.03 -12.68 16.38
CA ASN A 8 -15.61 -12.88 17.69
C ASN A 8 -14.47 -13.10 18.71
N PRO A 9 -14.44 -12.40 19.86
CA PRO A 9 -13.44 -12.62 20.91
C PRO A 9 -13.33 -14.07 21.42
N ALA A 10 -14.43 -14.82 21.45
CA ALA A 10 -14.42 -16.24 21.83
C ALA A 10 -13.74 -17.10 20.75
N ASP A 11 -14.05 -16.89 19.47
CA ASP A 11 -13.39 -17.58 18.35
C ASP A 11 -11.88 -17.31 18.36
N ILE A 12 -11.48 -16.04 18.59
CA ILE A 12 -10.08 -15.63 18.70
C ILE A 12 -9.38 -16.28 19.88
N THR A 13 -10.06 -16.41 21.02
CA THR A 13 -9.49 -17.06 22.21
C THR A 13 -9.26 -18.55 21.97
N VAL A 14 -10.19 -19.23 21.29
CA VAL A 14 -10.03 -20.64 20.90
C VAL A 14 -8.87 -20.81 19.91
N LEU A 15 -8.78 -19.96 18.88
CA LEU A 15 -7.69 -19.98 17.91
C LEU A 15 -6.34 -19.74 18.60
N PHE A 16 -6.23 -18.70 19.41
CA PHE A 16 -5.02 -18.38 20.16
C PHE A 16 -4.56 -19.55 21.02
N ARG A 17 -5.49 -20.18 21.77
CA ARG A 17 -5.18 -21.36 22.58
C ARG A 17 -4.60 -22.50 21.73
N ASN A 18 -5.21 -22.79 20.58
CA ASN A 18 -4.79 -23.90 19.72
C ASN A 18 -3.43 -23.64 19.05
N TYR A 19 -3.12 -22.40 18.67
CA TYR A 19 -1.83 -22.06 18.05
C TYR A 19 -0.70 -21.79 19.05
N SER A 20 -1.04 -21.65 20.34
CA SER A 20 -0.06 -21.48 21.42
C SER A 20 0.42 -22.80 22.03
N THR A 21 -0.14 -23.95 21.62
CA THR A 21 0.29 -25.27 22.12
C THR A 21 1.66 -25.68 21.61
N ALA A 22 2.23 -26.74 22.19
CA ALA A 22 3.48 -27.35 21.73
C ALA A 22 3.34 -27.96 20.32
N GLU A 23 2.16 -28.50 20.00
CA GLU A 23 1.81 -29.06 18.70
C GLU A 23 0.62 -28.28 18.09
N PRO A 24 0.88 -27.11 17.49
CA PRO A 24 -0.19 -26.29 16.92
C PRO A 24 -0.64 -26.83 15.55
N PRO A 25 -1.85 -26.45 15.10
CA PRO A 25 -2.34 -26.82 13.78
C PRO A 25 -1.42 -26.37 12.62
N PRO A 26 -1.57 -26.94 11.41
CA PRO A 26 -0.85 -26.50 10.20
C PRO A 26 -0.96 -24.99 9.96
N ILE A 27 0.16 -24.31 9.66
CA ILE A 27 0.18 -22.85 9.44
C ILE A 27 -0.62 -22.45 8.19
N GLU A 28 -0.75 -23.36 7.23
CA GLU A 28 -1.58 -23.20 6.04
C GLU A 28 -3.05 -22.94 6.41
N LEU A 29 -3.52 -23.43 7.57
CA LEU A 29 -4.85 -23.14 8.10
C LEU A 29 -4.99 -21.71 8.64
N LEU A 30 -3.93 -20.91 8.72
CA LEU A 30 -4.01 -19.46 8.91
C LEU A 30 -3.77 -18.68 7.62
N ARG A 31 -3.06 -19.27 6.65
CA ARG A 31 -2.59 -18.59 5.42
C ARG A 31 -3.40 -18.88 4.16
N ASN A 32 -4.32 -19.84 4.18
CA ASN A 32 -5.04 -20.25 2.97
C ASN A 32 -5.82 -19.08 2.32
N PRO A 33 -5.54 -18.69 1.05
CA PRO A 33 -6.17 -17.53 0.43
C PRO A 33 -7.69 -17.62 0.26
N GLN A 34 -8.23 -18.80 -0.06
CA GLN A 34 -9.65 -19.01 -0.35
C GLN A 34 -10.53 -19.15 0.90
N PHE A 35 -9.92 -19.56 2.03
CA PHE A 35 -10.63 -19.78 3.30
C PHE A 35 -10.27 -18.75 4.38
N LEU A 36 -9.09 -18.14 4.33
CA LEU A 36 -8.48 -17.34 5.42
C LEU A 36 -7.76 -16.07 4.96
N GLY A 37 -7.70 -15.75 3.66
CA GLY A 37 -7.37 -14.39 3.21
C GLY A 37 -8.30 -13.35 3.84
N ILE A 38 -9.57 -13.74 4.04
CA ILE A 38 -10.55 -13.01 4.85
C ILE A 38 -10.14 -12.92 6.32
N ALA A 39 -9.60 -13.98 6.93
CA ALA A 39 -9.22 -13.94 8.35
C ALA A 39 -8.03 -13.01 8.62
N ILE A 40 -6.99 -13.04 7.77
CA ILE A 40 -5.89 -12.08 7.85
C ILE A 40 -6.42 -10.67 7.61
N GLN A 41 -7.27 -10.47 6.60
CA GLN A 41 -7.88 -9.17 6.34
C GLN A 41 -8.74 -8.69 7.52
N LEU A 42 -9.50 -9.58 8.17
CA LEU A 42 -10.30 -9.27 9.34
C LEU A 42 -9.44 -8.94 10.57
N LEU A 43 -8.31 -9.63 10.75
CA LEU A 43 -7.34 -9.32 11.82
C LEU A 43 -6.68 -7.97 11.57
N VAL A 44 -6.31 -7.70 10.32
CA VAL A 44 -5.78 -6.41 9.88
C VAL A 44 -6.83 -5.31 10.08
N ASP A 45 -8.09 -5.53 9.69
CA ASP A 45 -9.17 -4.57 9.92
C ASP A 45 -9.40 -4.31 11.40
N ALA A 46 -9.43 -5.37 12.23
CA ALA A 46 -9.62 -5.20 13.66
C ALA A 46 -8.50 -4.36 14.30
N LEU A 47 -7.26 -4.54 13.84
CA LEU A 47 -6.09 -3.89 14.41
C LEU A 47 -5.77 -2.52 13.79
N PHE A 48 -6.01 -2.31 12.50
CA PHE A 48 -5.50 -1.13 11.80
C PHE A 48 -6.58 -0.22 11.24
N LYS A 49 -7.85 -0.65 11.21
CA LYS A 49 -8.94 0.25 10.82
C LYS A 49 -9.17 1.31 11.91
N PRO A 50 -9.10 2.62 11.59
CA PRO A 50 -9.39 3.67 12.55
C PRO A 50 -10.75 3.50 13.21
N GLY A 51 -10.83 3.84 14.51
CA GLY A 51 -12.07 3.82 15.28
C GLY A 51 -12.55 2.45 15.77
N VAL A 52 -11.92 1.34 15.35
CA VAL A 52 -12.26 0.00 15.86
C VAL A 52 -11.72 -0.20 17.27
N LYS A 53 -12.62 -0.33 18.25
CA LYS A 53 -12.24 -0.60 19.64
C LYS A 53 -12.13 -2.11 19.88
N ILE A 54 -10.91 -2.59 20.13
CA ILE A 54 -10.67 -3.96 20.61
C ILE A 54 -10.64 -3.96 22.14
N ASN A 55 -11.28 -4.95 22.76
CA ASN A 55 -11.16 -5.18 24.19
C ASN A 55 -9.67 -5.43 24.56
N PRO A 56 -9.07 -4.63 25.47
CA PRO A 56 -7.68 -4.77 25.87
C PRO A 56 -7.28 -6.18 26.32
N GLU A 57 -8.19 -6.94 26.94
CA GLU A 57 -7.95 -8.31 27.40
C GLU A 57 -7.72 -9.31 26.27
N HIS A 58 -8.25 -9.02 25.08
CA HIS A 58 -8.12 -9.88 23.91
C HIS A 58 -7.09 -9.36 22.91
N LYS A 59 -6.70 -8.08 22.98
CA LYS A 59 -5.79 -7.43 22.01
C LYS A 59 -4.52 -8.23 21.72
N SER A 60 -3.81 -8.67 22.76
CA SER A 60 -2.57 -9.47 22.60
C SER A 60 -2.79 -10.77 21.82
N LYS A 61 -3.99 -11.36 21.91
CA LYS A 61 -4.36 -12.58 21.17
C LYS A 61 -4.53 -12.30 19.67
N TYR A 62 -5.15 -11.16 19.30
CA TYR A 62 -5.27 -10.74 17.89
C TYR A 62 -3.90 -10.49 17.29
N VAL A 63 -3.05 -9.75 18.00
CA VAL A 63 -1.69 -9.44 17.53
C VAL A 63 -0.86 -10.71 17.40
N TYR A 64 -0.92 -11.61 18.38
CA TYR A 64 -0.22 -12.89 18.30
C TYR A 64 -0.64 -13.70 17.08
N LEU A 65 -1.95 -13.84 16.82
CA LEU A 65 -2.43 -14.62 15.68
C LEU A 65 -1.98 -14.02 14.34
N LEU A 66 -2.02 -12.70 14.20
CA LEU A 66 -1.54 -12.03 13.00
C LEU A 66 -0.02 -12.19 12.82
N ALA A 67 0.75 -12.00 13.89
CA ALA A 67 2.19 -12.19 13.88
C ALA A 67 2.57 -13.65 13.58
N TYR A 68 1.86 -14.61 14.16
CA TYR A 68 2.05 -16.04 13.95
C TYR A 68 1.80 -16.41 12.49
N ALA A 69 0.68 -15.94 11.94
CA ALA A 69 0.36 -16.10 10.52
C ALA A 69 1.43 -15.48 9.61
N ALA A 70 2.07 -14.38 10.01
CA ALA A 70 3.08 -13.71 9.18
C ALA A 70 4.49 -14.31 9.27
N SER A 71 4.91 -14.78 10.45
CA SER A 71 6.33 -15.04 10.75
C SER A 71 6.70 -16.52 10.97
N VAL A 72 5.73 -17.37 11.35
CA VAL A 72 6.04 -18.77 11.69
C VAL A 72 6.14 -19.61 10.42
N CYS A 73 7.18 -20.44 10.33
CA CYS A 73 7.41 -21.29 9.16
C CYS A 73 7.56 -22.76 9.56
N ASP A 74 7.01 -23.64 8.73
CA ASP A 74 7.22 -25.08 8.84
C ASP A 74 8.61 -25.42 8.31
N VAL A 75 9.42 -26.07 9.12
CA VAL A 75 10.69 -26.63 8.68
C VAL A 75 10.39 -28.04 8.17
N PRO A 76 10.62 -28.33 6.87
CA PRO A 76 10.33 -29.65 6.32
C PRO A 76 11.13 -30.71 7.06
N ALA A 77 10.43 -31.68 7.64
CA ALA A 77 11.06 -32.77 8.35
C ALA A 77 11.81 -33.68 7.36
N LYS A 78 13.08 -34.00 7.66
CA LYS A 78 13.76 -35.13 6.99
C LYS A 78 13.02 -36.41 7.40
N LYS A 79 12.83 -37.34 6.45
CA LYS A 79 12.02 -38.57 6.57
C LYS A 79 11.99 -39.14 8.01
N GLY A 80 10.81 -39.14 8.62
CA GLY A 80 10.55 -39.79 9.92
C GLY A 80 10.58 -38.90 11.16
N HIS A 81 10.83 -37.58 11.04
CA HIS A 81 10.81 -36.65 12.18
C HIS A 81 9.49 -35.86 12.28
N SER A 82 9.12 -35.49 13.52
CA SER A 82 7.98 -34.63 13.80
C SER A 82 8.16 -33.22 13.19
N ARG A 83 7.03 -32.59 12.87
CA ARG A 83 6.97 -31.22 12.32
C ARG A 83 7.67 -30.23 13.27
N LYS A 84 8.73 -29.57 12.79
CA LYS A 84 9.45 -28.54 13.56
C LYS A 84 9.06 -27.14 13.06
N LEU A 85 8.77 -26.24 14.00
CA LEU A 85 8.37 -24.87 13.71
C LEU A 85 9.54 -23.92 13.95
N ASN A 86 9.76 -22.99 13.01
CA ASN A 86 10.59 -21.82 13.25
C ASN A 86 9.70 -20.68 13.79
N LYS A 87 10.05 -20.15 14.97
CA LYS A 87 9.36 -19.03 15.63
C LYS A 87 10.32 -17.87 15.96
N ASP A 88 11.49 -17.81 15.35
CA ASP A 88 12.57 -16.89 15.73
C ASP A 88 12.14 -15.42 15.59
N GLU A 89 11.43 -15.09 14.52
CA GLU A 89 10.96 -13.72 14.24
C GLU A 89 9.64 -13.36 14.94
N LEU A 90 8.93 -14.35 15.50
CA LEU A 90 7.57 -14.16 16.03
C LEU A 90 7.51 -13.06 17.09
N LYS A 91 8.46 -13.05 18.02
CA LYS A 91 8.49 -12.06 19.11
C LYS A 91 8.68 -10.64 18.57
N THR A 92 9.60 -10.46 17.62
CA THR A 92 9.86 -9.14 17.00
C THR A 92 8.68 -8.68 16.15
N THR A 93 8.03 -9.59 15.42
CA THR A 93 6.83 -9.27 14.63
C THR A 93 5.65 -8.87 15.52
N VAL A 94 5.42 -9.57 16.64
CA VAL A 94 4.41 -9.18 17.64
C VAL A 94 4.66 -7.76 18.13
N GLN A 95 5.90 -7.45 18.54
CA GLN A 95 6.25 -6.13 19.04
C GLN A 95 6.07 -5.02 17.98
N ALA A 96 6.43 -5.30 16.73
CA ALA A 96 6.25 -4.35 15.63
C ALA A 96 4.75 -4.06 15.39
N ILE A 97 3.91 -5.10 15.33
CA ILE A 97 2.45 -4.93 15.17
C ILE A 97 1.85 -4.17 16.35
N GLU A 98 2.22 -4.50 17.60
CA GLU A 98 1.69 -3.80 18.78
C GLU A 98 2.03 -2.31 18.76
N LYS A 99 3.29 -1.96 18.46
CA LYS A 99 3.74 -0.57 18.37
C LYS A 99 2.96 0.21 17.32
N VAL A 100 2.87 -0.30 16.09
CA VAL A 100 2.18 0.40 15.01
C VAL A 100 0.68 0.46 15.24
N HIS A 101 0.05 -0.60 15.74
CA HIS A 101 -1.35 -0.57 16.14
C HIS A 101 -1.63 0.54 17.17
N ASN A 102 -0.77 0.74 18.17
CA ASN A 102 -0.94 1.82 19.14
C ASN A 102 -0.87 3.21 18.49
N ILE A 103 -0.01 3.39 17.49
CA ILE A 103 0.11 4.64 16.74
C ILE A 103 -1.16 4.88 15.90
N CYS A 104 -1.59 3.88 15.13
CA CYS A 104 -2.75 3.98 14.22
C CYS A 104 -4.10 4.08 14.93
N ASN A 105 -4.23 3.51 16.14
CA ASN A 105 -5.48 3.50 16.89
C ASN A 105 -5.77 4.83 17.61
N ILE A 106 -4.75 5.65 17.84
CA ILE A 106 -4.91 6.99 18.39
C ILE A 106 -5.13 7.92 17.19
N ASN A 107 -6.20 8.71 17.21
CA ASN A 107 -6.42 9.72 16.18
C ASN A 107 -5.46 10.90 16.42
N LYS A 108 -4.20 10.69 16.05
CA LYS A 108 -3.11 11.65 16.19
C LYS A 108 -3.23 12.74 15.13
N GLY A 109 -3.04 13.99 15.52
CA GLY A 109 -2.85 15.06 14.54
C GLY A 109 -1.56 14.85 13.73
N SER A 110 -1.43 15.50 12.56
CA SER A 110 -0.28 15.35 11.66
C SER A 110 1.07 15.49 12.38
N THR A 111 1.20 16.48 13.28
CA THR A 111 2.43 16.74 14.04
C THR A 111 2.81 15.59 14.99
N GLU A 112 1.82 14.97 15.63
CA GLU A 112 2.05 13.83 16.53
C GLU A 112 2.42 12.56 15.76
N LEU A 113 1.91 12.42 14.53
CA LEU A 113 2.26 11.31 13.64
C LEU A 113 3.71 11.46 13.15
N ILE A 114 4.16 12.68 12.84
CA ILE A 114 5.56 12.97 12.44
C ILE A 114 6.54 12.54 13.53
N ALA A 115 6.21 12.76 14.80
CA ALA A 115 7.07 12.34 15.92
C ALA A 115 7.27 10.82 16.00
N GLU A 116 6.36 10.02 15.45
CA GLU A 116 6.43 8.55 15.42
C GLU A 116 7.00 8.00 14.10
N LEU A 117 7.36 8.87 13.15
CA LEU A 117 7.68 8.48 11.79
C LEU A 117 8.88 7.51 11.73
N GLN A 118 9.89 7.72 12.56
CA GLN A 118 11.04 6.82 12.67
C GLN A 118 10.63 5.41 13.11
N THR A 119 9.71 5.31 14.08
CA THR A 119 9.17 4.03 14.57
C THR A 119 8.38 3.32 13.47
N LEU A 120 7.59 4.08 12.69
CA LEU A 120 6.82 3.56 11.56
C LEU A 120 7.75 3.01 10.47
N TYR A 121 8.76 3.78 10.03
CA TYR A 121 9.72 3.33 9.01
C TYR A 121 10.50 2.07 9.43
N GLN A 122 10.92 1.97 10.69
CA GLN A 122 11.55 0.74 11.19
C GLN A 122 10.60 -0.46 11.15
N SER A 123 9.32 -0.24 11.45
CA SER A 123 8.31 -1.29 11.52
C SER A 123 7.76 -1.68 10.14
N ILE A 124 7.78 -0.76 9.15
CA ILE A 124 7.41 -1.03 7.75
C ILE A 124 8.26 -2.15 7.15
N ARG A 125 9.46 -2.42 7.64
CA ARG A 125 10.27 -3.55 7.14
C ARG A 125 9.60 -4.91 7.32
N PHE A 126 8.63 -5.04 8.22
CA PHE A 126 7.83 -6.25 8.38
C PHE A 126 6.62 -6.22 7.41
N PRO A 127 6.50 -7.14 6.44
CA PRO A 127 5.44 -7.08 5.42
C PRO A 127 4.02 -7.02 5.99
N VAL A 128 3.76 -7.73 7.08
CA VAL A 128 2.45 -7.72 7.76
C VAL A 128 2.11 -6.36 8.37
N VAL A 129 3.11 -5.61 8.82
CA VAL A 129 2.93 -4.25 9.32
C VAL A 129 2.62 -3.32 8.15
N SER A 130 3.30 -3.46 7.01
CA SER A 130 3.00 -2.70 5.79
C SER A 130 1.59 -2.93 5.28
N VAL A 131 1.09 -4.17 5.32
CA VAL A 131 -0.32 -4.47 5.00
C VAL A 131 -1.27 -3.73 5.95
N GLY A 132 -0.93 -3.67 7.24
CA GLY A 132 -1.67 -2.89 8.23
C GLY A 132 -1.64 -1.39 7.95
N ILE A 133 -0.47 -0.84 7.62
CA ILE A 133 -0.30 0.59 7.30
C ILE A 133 -1.05 0.96 6.03
N ILE A 134 -0.98 0.17 4.95
CA ILE A 134 -1.78 0.39 3.74
C ILE A 134 -3.27 0.46 4.11
N ARG A 135 -3.75 -0.46 4.94
CA ARG A 135 -5.16 -0.50 5.34
C ARG A 135 -5.57 0.71 6.18
N TRP A 136 -4.72 1.11 7.12
CA TRP A 136 -4.93 2.28 7.95
C TRP A 136 -4.96 3.55 7.09
N VAL A 137 -3.96 3.75 6.23
CA VAL A 137 -3.87 4.87 5.29
C VAL A 137 -5.09 4.88 4.38
N GLU A 138 -5.43 3.77 3.73
CA GLU A 138 -6.63 3.63 2.89
C GLU A 138 -7.88 4.14 3.63
N CYS A 139 -8.12 3.68 4.85
CA CYS A 139 -9.30 4.10 5.61
C CYS A 139 -9.27 5.60 5.96
N THR A 140 -8.10 6.15 6.27
CA THR A 140 -7.95 7.57 6.65
C THR A 140 -8.08 8.50 5.44
N VAL A 141 -7.37 8.22 4.33
CA VAL A 141 -7.30 9.14 3.18
C VAL A 141 -8.53 9.06 2.28
N THR A 142 -9.33 7.99 2.39
CA THR A 142 -10.61 7.86 1.68
C THR A 142 -11.78 8.52 2.43
N GLU A 143 -11.56 9.06 3.63
CA GLU A 143 -12.60 9.86 4.29
C GLU A 143 -12.90 11.12 3.47
N PRO A 144 -14.19 11.44 3.20
CA PRO A 144 -14.55 12.59 2.34
C PRO A 144 -14.02 13.95 2.81
N SER A 145 -13.75 14.09 4.11
CA SER A 145 -13.19 15.32 4.69
C SER A 145 -11.67 15.39 4.65
N TYR A 146 -10.97 14.30 4.32
CA TYR A 146 -9.51 14.22 4.46
C TYR A 146 -8.79 15.32 3.68
N PHE A 147 -9.01 15.40 2.36
CA PHE A 147 -8.35 16.38 1.50
C PHE A 147 -8.84 17.82 1.72
N LYS A 148 -9.98 18.01 2.38
CA LYS A 148 -10.43 19.35 2.80
C LYS A 148 -9.64 19.89 3.99
N LEU A 149 -9.27 18.99 4.90
CA LEU A 149 -8.58 19.33 6.14
C LEU A 149 -7.05 19.27 5.99
N CYS A 150 -6.55 18.53 5.01
CA CYS A 150 -5.13 18.43 4.73
C CYS A 150 -4.65 19.60 3.89
N THR A 151 -3.82 20.46 4.47
CA THR A 151 -3.20 21.61 3.79
C THR A 151 -1.76 21.34 3.33
N GLU A 152 -1.25 20.14 3.59
CA GLU A 152 0.12 19.74 3.25
C GLU A 152 0.20 19.30 1.78
N HIS A 153 1.27 19.70 1.09
CA HIS A 153 1.53 19.27 -0.30
C HIS A 153 1.70 17.76 -0.41
N CYS A 154 2.34 17.12 0.58
CA CYS A 154 2.47 15.67 0.64
C CYS A 154 2.06 15.19 2.04
N PRO A 155 0.82 14.73 2.21
CA PRO A 155 0.36 14.22 3.50
C PRO A 155 1.23 13.05 3.96
N VAL A 156 1.60 13.02 5.25
CA VAL A 156 2.43 11.96 5.84
C VAL A 156 1.90 10.55 5.55
N HIS A 157 0.57 10.40 5.49
CA HIS A 157 -0.09 9.14 5.18
C HIS A 157 0.31 8.59 3.80
N LEU A 158 0.43 9.45 2.80
CA LEU A 158 0.83 9.06 1.44
C LEU A 158 2.34 8.86 1.35
N ALA A 159 3.14 9.66 2.07
CA ALA A 159 4.59 9.43 2.18
C ALA A 159 4.94 8.08 2.83
N LEU A 160 4.10 7.57 3.75
CA LEU A 160 4.26 6.22 4.30
C LEU A 160 4.04 5.14 3.24
N LEU A 161 3.18 5.36 2.24
CA LEU A 161 3.01 4.41 1.13
C LEU A 161 4.26 4.33 0.26
N ASP A 162 4.98 5.43 0.07
CA ASP A 162 6.24 5.44 -0.66
C ASP A 162 7.29 4.53 0.02
N GLU A 163 7.40 4.59 1.34
CA GLU A 163 8.31 3.71 2.09
C GLU A 163 7.88 2.23 2.01
N VAL A 164 6.56 1.96 2.03
CA VAL A 164 6.04 0.59 1.82
C VAL A 164 6.42 0.06 0.44
N VAL A 165 6.31 0.92 -0.58
CA VAL A 165 6.65 0.62 -1.97
C VAL A 165 8.14 0.34 -2.15
N VAL A 166 9.00 1.07 -1.43
CA VAL A 166 10.45 0.81 -1.39
C VAL A 166 10.74 -0.56 -0.78
N CYS A 167 10.05 -0.94 0.29
CA CYS A 167 10.34 -2.16 1.04
C CYS A 167 9.73 -3.43 0.42
N HIS A 168 8.55 -3.36 -0.22
CA HIS A 168 7.74 -4.54 -0.53
C HIS A 168 7.10 -4.51 -1.93
N SER A 169 7.78 -5.14 -2.90
CA SER A 169 7.27 -5.24 -4.29
C SER A 169 5.93 -5.97 -4.41
N LEU A 170 5.68 -6.97 -3.57
CA LEU A 170 4.40 -7.72 -3.59
C LEU A 170 3.20 -6.87 -3.14
N LEU A 171 3.42 -5.70 -2.54
CA LEU A 171 2.37 -4.78 -2.11
C LEU A 171 2.09 -3.67 -3.14
N HIS A 172 2.90 -3.56 -4.20
CA HIS A 172 2.71 -2.56 -5.25
C HIS A 172 1.30 -2.56 -5.85
N PRO A 173 0.67 -3.72 -6.18
CA PRO A 173 -0.68 -3.72 -6.74
C PRO A 173 -1.73 -3.12 -5.80
N LYS A 174 -1.58 -3.35 -4.48
CA LYS A 174 -2.52 -2.83 -3.47
C LYS A 174 -2.36 -1.32 -3.29
N VAL A 175 -1.12 -0.82 -3.33
CA VAL A 175 -0.85 0.62 -3.29
C VAL A 175 -1.37 1.30 -4.56
N LEU A 176 -1.11 0.73 -5.74
CA LEU A 176 -1.65 1.26 -7.01
C LEU A 176 -3.17 1.34 -6.97
N GLN A 177 -3.85 0.29 -6.51
CA GLN A 177 -5.31 0.27 -6.40
C GLN A 177 -5.84 1.44 -5.54
N LEU A 178 -5.18 1.73 -4.42
CA LEU A 178 -5.54 2.89 -3.59
C LEU A 178 -5.30 4.20 -4.32
N LEU A 179 -4.14 4.38 -4.95
CA LEU A 179 -3.83 5.61 -5.71
C LEU A 179 -4.84 5.83 -6.84
N VAL A 180 -5.22 4.79 -7.58
CA VAL A 180 -6.27 4.82 -8.61
C VAL A 180 -7.61 5.23 -8.01
N GLN A 181 -8.02 4.61 -6.90
CA GLN A 181 -9.28 4.95 -6.23
C GLN A 181 -9.32 6.43 -5.81
N LEU A 182 -8.22 6.97 -5.30
CA LEU A 182 -8.13 8.38 -4.91
C LEU A 182 -8.11 9.30 -6.13
N PHE A 183 -7.42 8.92 -7.20
CA PHE A 183 -7.32 9.70 -8.43
C PHE A 183 -8.69 9.82 -9.15
N GLU A 184 -9.48 8.75 -9.13
CA GLU A 184 -10.84 8.71 -9.69
C GLU A 184 -11.91 9.25 -8.75
N SER A 185 -11.57 9.54 -7.48
CA SER A 185 -12.53 10.06 -6.52
C SER A 185 -13.02 11.45 -6.90
N LYS A 186 -14.33 11.66 -6.77
CA LYS A 186 -14.94 12.98 -6.95
C LYS A 186 -14.70 13.82 -5.70
N GLN A 187 -14.07 14.97 -5.87
CA GLN A 187 -13.78 15.92 -4.81
C GLN A 187 -14.54 17.23 -5.06
N ASP A 188 -15.85 17.13 -5.27
CA ASP A 188 -16.72 18.24 -5.73
C ASP A 188 -16.72 19.47 -4.80
N GLU A 189 -16.30 19.29 -3.55
CA GLU A 189 -16.23 20.34 -2.53
C GLU A 189 -14.87 21.06 -2.50
N LEU A 190 -13.87 20.57 -3.23
CA LEU A 190 -12.57 21.24 -3.36
C LEU A 190 -12.58 22.19 -4.56
N GLU A 191 -11.86 23.30 -4.45
CA GLU A 191 -11.63 24.19 -5.59
C GLU A 191 -10.89 23.46 -6.73
N ILE A 192 -11.18 23.81 -7.98
CA ILE A 192 -10.65 23.13 -9.18
C ILE A 192 -9.12 23.06 -9.16
N LEU A 193 -8.46 24.16 -8.77
CA LEU A 193 -6.99 24.19 -8.69
C LEU A 193 -6.45 23.23 -7.62
N VAL A 194 -7.13 23.13 -6.47
CA VAL A 194 -6.76 22.20 -5.39
C VAL A 194 -6.95 20.75 -5.83
N GLN A 195 -8.03 20.45 -6.58
CA GLN A 195 -8.23 19.12 -7.16
C GLN A 195 -7.11 18.76 -8.15
N LEU A 196 -6.68 19.72 -8.97
CA LEU A 196 -5.60 19.51 -9.93
C LEU A 196 -4.27 19.21 -9.23
N GLU A 197 -3.90 20.00 -8.22
CA GLU A 197 -2.68 19.78 -7.43
C GLU A 197 -2.73 18.47 -6.64
N MET A 198 -3.90 18.09 -6.10
CA MET A 198 -4.09 16.78 -5.48
C MET A 198 -3.84 15.64 -6.49
N LYS A 199 -4.35 15.76 -7.73
CA LYS A 199 -4.14 14.75 -8.77
C LYS A 199 -2.69 14.66 -9.23
N LYS A 200 -1.96 15.79 -9.34
CA LYS A 200 -0.51 15.78 -9.59
C LYS A 200 0.25 15.08 -8.48
N MET A 201 -0.07 15.40 -7.22
CA MET A 201 0.53 14.73 -6.07
C MET A 201 0.32 13.21 -6.10
N LEU A 202 -0.86 12.73 -6.50
CA LEU A 202 -1.12 11.30 -6.68
C LEU A 202 -0.31 10.70 -7.86
N ILE A 203 -0.15 11.46 -8.95
CA ILE A 203 0.72 11.08 -10.06
C ILE A 203 2.17 10.92 -9.59
N ASP A 204 2.71 11.82 -8.75
CA ASP A 204 4.07 11.68 -8.21
C ASP A 204 4.26 10.34 -7.48
N ARG A 205 3.24 9.92 -6.70
CA ARG A 205 3.26 8.64 -6.00
C ARG A 205 3.20 7.46 -6.97
N MET A 206 2.46 7.59 -8.08
CA MET A 206 2.45 6.60 -9.16
C MET A 206 3.80 6.54 -9.89
N VAL A 207 4.48 7.67 -10.11
CA VAL A 207 5.84 7.74 -10.69
C VAL A 207 6.87 7.12 -9.75
N ASN A 208 6.77 7.35 -8.43
CA ASN A 208 7.59 6.64 -7.45
C ASN A 208 7.36 5.11 -7.52
N LEU A 209 6.10 4.67 -7.63
CA LEU A 209 5.74 3.26 -7.78
C LEU A 209 6.34 2.65 -9.06
N LEU A 210 6.27 3.38 -10.18
CA LEU A 210 6.91 3.02 -11.45
C LEU A 210 8.42 2.88 -11.27
N SER A 211 9.06 3.85 -10.61
CA SER A 211 10.50 3.85 -10.31
C SER A 211 10.96 2.69 -9.42
N ARG A 212 10.03 2.03 -8.70
CA ARG A 212 10.32 0.81 -7.92
C ARG A 212 9.99 -0.50 -8.66
N GLY A 213 9.65 -0.43 -9.94
CA GLY A 213 9.48 -1.60 -10.81
C GLY A 213 8.03 -1.96 -11.13
N CYS A 214 7.03 -1.22 -10.63
CA CYS A 214 5.62 -1.42 -11.01
C CYS A 214 5.27 -0.64 -12.29
N VAL A 215 6.08 -0.78 -13.34
CA VAL A 215 6.02 0.08 -14.53
C VAL A 215 4.75 -0.18 -15.34
N VAL A 216 4.57 -1.41 -15.81
CA VAL A 216 3.49 -1.78 -16.73
C VAL A 216 2.09 -1.46 -16.17
N PRO A 217 1.75 -1.84 -14.92
CA PRO A 217 0.43 -1.52 -14.37
C PRO A 217 0.15 -0.01 -14.29
N VAL A 218 1.14 0.79 -13.93
CA VAL A 218 1.00 2.26 -13.83
C VAL A 218 0.78 2.88 -15.21
N VAL A 219 1.64 2.56 -16.18
CA VAL A 219 1.54 3.12 -17.54
C VAL A 219 0.23 2.67 -18.22
N CYS A 220 -0.17 1.41 -18.04
CA CYS A 220 -1.44 0.90 -18.54
C CYS A 220 -2.63 1.69 -17.98
N TYR A 221 -2.61 2.02 -16.69
CA TYR A 221 -3.68 2.80 -16.07
C TYR A 221 -3.77 4.21 -16.66
N ILE A 222 -2.66 4.95 -16.70
CA ILE A 222 -2.65 6.32 -17.25
C ILE A 222 -3.04 6.33 -18.73
N LYS A 223 -2.57 5.35 -19.51
CA LYS A 223 -2.98 5.17 -20.91
C LYS A 223 -4.49 4.96 -21.04
N GLN A 224 -5.11 4.19 -20.14
CA GLN A 224 -6.56 3.99 -20.15
C GLN A 224 -7.32 5.28 -19.83
N CYS A 225 -6.86 6.08 -18.87
CA CYS A 225 -7.43 7.39 -18.56
C CYS A 225 -7.38 8.32 -19.79
N TRP A 226 -6.24 8.37 -20.47
CA TRP A 226 -6.09 9.14 -21.71
C TRP A 226 -7.05 8.65 -22.81
N GLN A 227 -7.10 7.33 -23.07
CA GLN A 227 -7.97 6.75 -24.09
C GLN A 227 -9.47 6.94 -23.83
N ARG A 228 -9.87 7.01 -22.55
CA ARG A 228 -11.26 7.29 -22.16
C ARG A 228 -11.63 8.77 -22.28
N GLY A 229 -10.64 9.66 -22.26
CA GLY A 229 -10.85 11.11 -22.27
C GLY A 229 -11.53 11.64 -21.01
N ASP A 230 -11.45 10.91 -19.89
CA ASP A 230 -12.05 11.28 -18.59
C ASP A 230 -11.07 12.04 -17.68
N THR A 231 -9.83 12.24 -18.14
CA THR A 231 -8.74 12.89 -17.41
C THR A 231 -8.16 14.03 -18.25
N ASP A 232 -7.89 15.16 -17.60
CA ASP A 232 -7.32 16.36 -18.24
C ASP A 232 -5.96 16.06 -18.89
N VAL A 233 -5.78 16.50 -20.14
CA VAL A 233 -4.55 16.31 -20.91
C VAL A 233 -3.33 16.88 -20.18
N SER A 234 -3.49 17.95 -19.41
CA SER A 234 -2.40 18.52 -18.59
C SER A 234 -1.87 17.56 -17.52
N LEU A 235 -2.70 16.67 -16.97
CA LEU A 235 -2.27 15.63 -16.03
C LEU A 235 -1.55 14.48 -16.74
N ILE A 236 -2.02 14.10 -17.94
CA ILE A 236 -1.33 13.09 -18.76
C ILE A 236 0.04 13.62 -19.20
N ARG A 237 0.12 14.89 -19.61
CA ARG A 237 1.38 15.59 -19.89
C ARG A 237 2.29 15.60 -18.68
N TYR A 238 1.76 15.96 -17.50
CA TYR A 238 2.53 15.97 -16.26
C TYR A 238 3.15 14.60 -15.97
N PHE A 239 2.36 13.52 -16.05
CA PHE A 239 2.89 12.16 -15.91
C PHE A 239 3.97 11.84 -16.95
N ALA A 240 3.77 12.19 -18.22
CA ALA A 240 4.75 11.94 -19.26
C ALA A 240 6.08 12.66 -18.99
N THR A 241 6.04 13.92 -18.56
CA THR A 241 7.22 14.70 -18.16
C THR A 241 7.98 14.01 -17.03
N GLU A 242 7.31 13.72 -15.92
CA GLU A 242 7.93 13.13 -14.73
C GLU A 242 8.53 11.75 -15.02
N VAL A 243 7.88 10.95 -15.89
CA VAL A 243 8.43 9.66 -16.31
C VAL A 243 9.66 9.85 -17.19
N LEU A 244 9.63 10.74 -18.18
CA LEU A 244 10.77 11.00 -19.05
C LEU A 244 11.99 11.50 -18.28
N GLU A 245 11.78 12.31 -17.24
CA GLU A 245 12.86 12.77 -16.34
C GLU A 245 13.43 11.65 -15.45
N ALA A 246 12.66 10.58 -15.21
CA ALA A 246 13.05 9.49 -14.30
C ALA A 246 13.66 8.26 -14.99
N ILE A 247 13.57 8.15 -16.32
CA ILE A 247 13.99 6.96 -17.07
C ILE A 247 15.23 7.21 -17.94
N ALA A 248 15.89 6.11 -18.32
CA ALA A 248 16.99 6.10 -19.27
C ALA A 248 17.01 4.75 -20.02
N PRO A 249 17.62 4.68 -21.22
CA PRO A 249 17.76 3.43 -21.95
C PRO A 249 18.65 2.41 -21.21
N PRO A 250 18.53 1.10 -21.48
CA PRO A 250 17.69 0.47 -22.52
C PRO A 250 16.23 0.26 -22.09
N TYR A 251 15.31 0.50 -23.03
CA TYR A 251 13.87 0.31 -22.80
C TYR A 251 13.40 -1.08 -23.26
N THR A 252 12.40 -1.62 -22.54
CA THR A 252 11.73 -2.85 -22.96
C THR A 252 10.67 -2.57 -24.03
N ALA A 253 10.44 -3.52 -24.94
CA ALA A 253 9.44 -3.36 -26.00
C ALA A 253 8.02 -3.14 -25.44
N GLU A 254 7.69 -3.79 -24.31
CA GLU A 254 6.41 -3.62 -23.64
C GLU A 254 6.22 -2.19 -23.11
N PHE A 255 7.24 -1.61 -22.49
CA PHE A 255 7.21 -0.22 -22.03
C PHE A 255 7.04 0.75 -23.21
N ILE A 256 7.84 0.59 -24.28
CA ILE A 256 7.74 1.43 -25.48
C ILE A 256 6.32 1.36 -26.06
N HIS A 257 5.78 0.15 -26.24
CA HIS A 257 4.44 -0.03 -26.82
C HIS A 257 3.32 0.66 -26.00
N LEU A 258 3.49 0.74 -24.68
CA LEU A 258 2.54 1.39 -23.79
C LEU A 258 2.73 2.90 -23.74
N PHE A 259 3.97 3.38 -23.62
CA PHE A 259 4.29 4.76 -23.31
C PHE A 259 4.47 5.63 -24.55
N LEU A 260 5.09 5.12 -25.62
CA LEU A 260 5.37 5.87 -26.85
C LEU A 260 4.14 6.57 -27.45
N PRO A 261 2.95 5.94 -27.53
CA PRO A 261 1.77 6.62 -28.08
C PRO A 261 1.37 7.90 -27.33
N MET A 262 1.60 7.97 -26.02
CA MET A 262 1.34 9.19 -25.24
C MET A 262 2.42 10.26 -25.46
N VAL A 263 3.66 9.84 -25.71
CA VAL A 263 4.79 10.75 -25.96
C VAL A 263 4.75 11.31 -27.39
N GLU A 264 4.26 10.54 -28.36
CA GLU A 264 4.13 10.99 -29.75
C GLU A 264 2.98 11.98 -29.96
N ASP A 265 1.97 11.96 -29.09
CA ASP A 265 0.78 12.81 -29.19
C ASP A 265 1.12 14.30 -28.98
N GLU A 266 0.79 15.13 -29.96
CA GLU A 266 1.10 16.57 -29.96
C GLU A 266 0.32 17.35 -28.89
N GLU A 267 -0.87 16.91 -28.49
CA GLU A 267 -1.62 17.56 -27.42
C GLU A 267 -0.96 17.32 -26.07
N ILE A 268 -0.30 16.17 -25.90
CA ILE A 268 0.43 15.82 -24.68
C ILE A 268 1.80 16.50 -24.67
N THR A 269 2.68 16.24 -25.63
CA THR A 269 4.10 16.66 -25.57
C THR A 269 4.50 17.73 -26.57
N GLY A 270 3.59 18.22 -27.43
CA GLY A 270 3.93 19.13 -28.53
C GLY A 270 4.58 20.44 -28.08
N THR A 271 4.24 20.97 -26.91
CA THR A 271 4.87 22.18 -26.34
C THR A 271 6.18 21.90 -25.60
N MET A 272 6.53 20.63 -25.40
CA MET A 272 7.77 20.22 -24.72
C MET A 272 8.94 20.05 -25.70
N ARG A 273 8.64 19.87 -27.00
CA ARG A 273 9.64 19.80 -28.08
C ARG A 273 10.12 21.22 -28.39
N GLY A 274 11.30 21.61 -27.90
CA GLY A 274 11.87 22.94 -28.09
C GLY A 274 13.39 22.95 -27.93
N ASP A 275 14.04 23.98 -28.49
CA ASP A 275 15.50 24.18 -28.75
C ASP A 275 16.47 24.10 -27.54
N SER A 276 16.11 23.46 -26.43
CA SER A 276 16.99 23.18 -25.31
C SER A 276 17.81 21.90 -25.53
N GLU A 277 19.07 21.90 -25.07
CA GLU A 277 20.01 20.77 -25.16
C GLU A 277 19.53 19.46 -24.46
N ASN A 278 18.36 19.47 -23.79
CA ASN A 278 17.73 18.32 -23.11
C ASN A 278 16.27 18.10 -23.59
N ASP A 279 16.04 17.95 -24.90
CA ASP A 279 14.73 17.52 -25.40
C ASP A 279 14.51 16.02 -25.14
N LEU A 280 14.05 15.70 -23.93
CA LEU A 280 13.77 14.33 -23.48
C LEU A 280 12.71 13.63 -24.32
N VAL A 281 11.81 14.39 -24.95
CA VAL A 281 10.76 13.84 -25.83
C VAL A 281 11.38 13.36 -27.13
N SER A 282 12.24 14.18 -27.75
CA SER A 282 12.97 13.79 -28.96
C SER A 282 14.04 12.72 -28.71
N GLU A 283 14.65 12.67 -27.52
CA GLU A 283 15.59 11.59 -27.16
C GLU A 283 14.88 10.24 -26.96
N PHE A 284 13.62 10.25 -26.51
CA PHE A 284 12.85 9.04 -26.29
C PHE A 284 12.29 8.41 -27.58
N ILE A 285 11.94 9.22 -28.57
CA ILE A 285 11.40 8.82 -29.89
C ILE A 285 12.51 8.24 -30.77
#